data_AF-A0A926YTP6-F1
#
_entry.id   AF-A0A926YTP6-F1
#
_cell.length_a   1.000
_cell.length_b   1.000
_cell.length_c   1.000
_cell.angle_alpha   90.00
_cell.angle_beta   90.00
_cell.angle_gamma   90.00
#
_symmetry.space_group_name_H-M   'P 1'
#
loop_
_entity.id
_entity.type
_entity.pdbx_description
1 polymer ?
#
loop_
_entity_poly.entity_id
_entity_poly.type
_entity_poly.pdbx_seq_one_letter_code
_entity_poly.pdbx_strand_id
1 'polypeptide(L)'
;MTASTVVPPQSIGVDTESISAIDYLQHLHQFLVTQKQRTQRSARQKMPVYWRQLIEVGVPIDTAKLLAWAIVRYEVAKIIPTPQQQQLLRHYSRFICRAGLWRSNLLR
;
A
#
# COMPACT_ATOMS: atom_id res chain seq x y z
N MET A 1 -43.72 47.84 -15.08
CA MET A 1 -42.37 48.23 -14.66
C MET A 1 -42.30 48.17 -13.15
N THR A 2 -41.80 47.07 -12.60
CA THR A 2 -41.56 46.90 -11.15
C THR A 2 -40.22 46.21 -11.00
N ALA A 3 -39.29 46.91 -10.35
CA ALA A 3 -37.89 46.53 -10.21
C ALA A 3 -37.74 45.26 -9.35
N SER A 4 -37.07 44.25 -9.89
CA SER A 4 -36.59 43.10 -9.12
C SER A 4 -35.41 43.56 -8.25
N THR A 5 -35.65 43.65 -6.95
CA THR A 5 -34.61 43.81 -5.93
C THR A 5 -33.71 42.56 -5.95
N VAL A 6 -32.49 42.71 -6.45
CA VAL A 6 -31.41 41.74 -6.30
C VAL A 6 -30.91 41.83 -4.85
N VAL A 7 -31.24 40.83 -4.04
CA VAL A 7 -30.65 40.65 -2.70
C VAL A 7 -29.28 39.97 -2.88
N PRO A 8 -28.18 40.53 -2.35
CA PRO A 8 -26.87 39.89 -2.45
C PRO A 8 -26.83 38.61 -1.60
N PRO A 9 -26.06 37.58 -2.03
CA PRO A 9 -25.92 36.35 -1.25
C PRO A 9 -25.26 36.71 0.09
N GLN A 10 -25.98 36.41 1.17
CA GLN A 10 -25.44 36.54 2.51
C GLN A 10 -24.21 35.65 2.64
N SER A 11 -23.13 36.27 3.09
CA SER A 11 -21.89 35.64 3.50
C SER A 11 -22.21 34.50 4.46
N ILE A 12 -22.17 33.26 3.96
CA ILE A 12 -22.03 32.10 4.82
C ILE A 12 -20.66 32.26 5.45
N GLY A 13 -20.66 32.74 6.70
CA GLY A 13 -19.52 32.62 7.58
C GLY A 13 -19.23 31.14 7.70
N VAL A 14 -18.33 30.65 6.86
CA VAL A 14 -17.69 29.37 7.08
C VAL A 14 -16.74 29.65 8.23
N ASP A 15 -17.25 29.46 9.45
CA ASP A 15 -16.43 29.30 10.64
C ASP A 15 -15.41 28.22 10.29
N THR A 16 -14.23 28.68 9.90
CA THR A 16 -13.08 27.82 9.71
C THR A 16 -12.62 27.50 11.12
N GLU A 17 -13.32 26.55 11.75
CA GLU A 17 -12.90 25.96 13.01
C GLU A 17 -11.44 25.58 12.83
N SER A 18 -10.58 26.37 13.47
CA SER A 18 -9.14 26.18 13.42
C SER A 18 -8.88 24.88 14.15
N ILE A 19 -8.80 23.79 13.38
CA ILE A 19 -8.41 22.48 13.90
C ILE A 19 -7.10 22.72 14.64
N SER A 20 -7.13 22.53 15.97
CA SER A 20 -5.96 22.67 16.80
C SER A 20 -4.86 21.79 16.22
N ALA A 21 -3.62 22.28 16.21
CA ALA A 21 -2.48 21.49 15.74
C ALA A 21 -2.40 20.13 16.45
N ILE A 22 -2.91 20.04 17.69
CA ILE A 22 -3.01 18.79 18.46
C ILE A 22 -4.06 17.84 17.86
N ASP A 23 -5.25 18.33 17.50
CA ASP A 23 -6.30 17.53 16.88
C ASP A 23 -5.89 17.03 15.50
N TYR A 24 -5.20 17.87 14.72
CA TYR A 24 -4.62 17.47 13.43
C TYR A 24 -3.57 16.37 13.61
N LEU A 25 -2.66 16.50 14.58
CA LEU A 25 -1.64 15.48 14.87
C LEU A 25 -2.27 14.17 15.37
N GLN A 26 -3.31 14.23 16.19
CA GLN A 26 -4.06 13.05 16.63
C GLN A 26 -4.77 12.35 15.46
N HIS A 27 -5.43 13.10 14.58
CA HIS A 27 -6.05 12.56 13.37
C HIS A 27 -5.01 11.91 12.43
N LEU A 28 -3.85 12.55 12.23
CA LEU A 28 -2.76 11.97 11.44
C LEU A 28 -2.25 10.68 12.06
N HIS A 29 -2.03 10.64 13.38
CA HIS A 29 -1.58 9.43 14.06
C HIS A 29 -2.59 8.30 13.91
N GLN A 30 -3.87 8.57 14.14
CA GLN A 30 -4.94 7.58 13.99
C GLN A 30 -5.05 7.07 12.54
N PHE A 31 -4.91 7.97 11.56
CA PHE A 31 -4.89 7.60 10.15
C PHE A 31 -3.70 6.70 9.81
N LEU A 32 -2.49 7.03 10.27
CA LEU A 32 -1.29 6.23 10.04
C LEU A 32 -1.40 4.84 10.70
N VAL A 33 -1.91 4.75 11.92
CA VAL A 33 -2.18 3.47 12.61
C VAL A 33 -3.16 2.62 11.80
N THR A 34 -4.23 3.23 11.31
CA THR A 34 -5.26 2.54 10.50
C THR A 34 -4.69 2.03 9.18
N GLN A 35 -3.87 2.83 8.49
CA GLN A 35 -3.20 2.43 7.25
C GLN A 35 -2.22 1.28 7.47
N LYS A 36 -1.45 1.32 8.57
CA LYS A 36 -0.53 0.25 8.98
C LYS A 36 -1.25 -1.07 9.24
N GLN A 37 -2.40 -1.02 9.91
CA GLN A 37 -3.20 -2.23 10.18
C GLN A 37 -3.81 -2.80 8.89
N ARG A 38 -4.32 -1.96 7.98
CA ARG A 38 -4.89 -2.39 6.69
C ARG A 38 -3.84 -3.05 5.80
N THR A 39 -2.66 -2.47 5.72
CA THR A 39 -1.53 -3.06 4.98
C THR A 39 -1.08 -4.37 5.62
N GLN A 40 -1.01 -4.45 6.96
CA GLN A 40 -0.63 -5.70 7.62
C GLN A 40 -1.64 -6.84 7.40
N ARG A 41 -2.95 -6.55 7.43
CA ARG A 41 -4.00 -7.54 7.12
C ARG A 41 -3.91 -8.03 5.68
N SER A 42 -3.77 -7.11 4.74
CA SER A 42 -3.65 -7.43 3.30
C SER A 42 -2.41 -8.30 3.03
N ALA A 43 -1.29 -8.01 3.69
CA ALA A 43 -0.08 -8.80 3.58
C ALA A 43 -0.25 -10.23 4.12
N ARG A 44 -0.91 -10.39 5.28
CA ARG A 44 -1.17 -11.70 5.89
C ARG A 44 -2.06 -12.59 5.03
N GLN A 45 -2.99 -12.01 4.28
CA GLN A 45 -3.87 -12.76 3.37
C GLN A 45 -3.16 -13.22 2.10
N LYS A 46 -2.32 -12.36 1.51
CA LYS A 46 -1.61 -12.67 0.25
C LYS A 46 -0.40 -13.59 0.43
N MET A 47 0.31 -13.48 1.55
CA MET A 47 1.55 -14.24 1.81
C MET A 47 1.40 -15.76 1.61
N PRO A 48 0.42 -16.46 2.21
CA PRO A 48 0.31 -17.91 2.05
C PRO A 48 -0.01 -18.32 0.61
N VAL A 49 -0.76 -17.49 -0.13
CA VAL A 49 -1.06 -17.73 -1.56
C VAL A 49 0.22 -17.65 -2.39
N TYR A 50 1.01 -16.60 -2.21
CA TYR A 50 2.25 -16.38 -2.99
C TYR A 50 3.31 -17.43 -2.65
N TRP A 51 3.41 -17.77 -1.36
CA TRP A 51 4.31 -18.83 -0.92
C TRP A 51 3.97 -20.17 -1.56
N ARG A 52 2.68 -20.54 -1.58
CA ARG A 52 2.22 -21.79 -2.22
C ARG A 52 2.51 -21.79 -3.72
N GLN A 53 2.17 -20.71 -4.43
CA GLN A 53 2.41 -20.59 -5.87
C GLN A 53 3.90 -20.72 -6.23
N LEU A 54 4.80 -20.20 -5.38
CA LEU A 54 6.25 -20.35 -5.59
C LEU A 54 6.74 -21.78 -5.36
N ILE A 55 6.20 -22.48 -4.36
CA ILE A 55 6.52 -23.90 -4.14
C ILE A 55 6.04 -24.75 -5.31
N GLU A 56 4.81 -24.50 -5.81
CA GLU A 56 4.22 -25.25 -6.92
C GLU A 56 5.04 -25.14 -8.22
N VAL A 57 5.72 -24.01 -8.44
CA VAL A 57 6.61 -23.85 -9.61
C VAL A 57 8.04 -24.36 -9.36
N GLY A 58 8.33 -24.92 -8.18
CA GLY A 58 9.60 -25.58 -7.86
C GLY A 58 10.61 -24.74 -7.08
N VAL A 59 10.21 -23.63 -6.45
CA VAL A 59 11.11 -22.87 -5.57
C VAL A 59 11.25 -23.59 -4.22
N PRO A 60 12.48 -23.75 -3.68
CA PRO A 60 12.69 -24.33 -2.35
C PRO A 60 11.89 -23.60 -1.26
N ILE A 61 11.33 -24.32 -0.30
CA ILE A 61 10.36 -23.81 0.68
C ILE A 61 10.84 -22.55 1.41
N ASP A 62 12.08 -22.56 1.91
CA ASP A 62 12.66 -21.43 2.64
C ASP A 62 12.84 -20.21 1.75
N THR A 63 13.26 -20.43 0.50
CA THR A 63 13.44 -19.37 -0.49
C THR A 63 12.10 -18.81 -0.95
N ALA A 64 11.11 -19.69 -1.18
CA ALA A 64 9.76 -19.31 -1.55
C ALA A 64 9.14 -18.37 -0.50
N LYS A 65 9.40 -18.65 0.80
CA LYS A 65 8.93 -17.80 1.89
C LYS A 65 9.55 -16.41 1.85
N LEU A 66 10.86 -16.31 1.60
CA LEU A 66 11.58 -15.03 1.48
C LEU A 66 11.08 -14.21 0.28
N LEU A 67 10.94 -14.85 -0.88
CA LEU A 67 10.45 -14.22 -2.11
C LEU A 67 9.00 -13.75 -1.95
N ALA A 68 8.12 -14.60 -1.40
CA ALA A 68 6.72 -14.23 -1.14
C ALA A 68 6.62 -12.99 -0.25
N TRP A 69 7.41 -12.92 0.83
CA TRP A 69 7.45 -11.75 1.70
C TRP A 69 7.94 -10.49 0.99
N ALA A 70 9.01 -10.59 0.18
CA ALA A 70 9.53 -9.46 -0.57
C ALA A 70 8.46 -8.90 -1.54
N ILE A 71 7.78 -9.79 -2.28
CA ILE A 71 6.74 -9.40 -3.25
C ILE A 71 5.52 -8.82 -2.54
N VAL A 72 5.04 -9.44 -1.46
CA VAL A 72 3.88 -8.95 -0.70
C VAL A 72 4.15 -7.58 -0.07
N ARG A 73 5.33 -7.40 0.55
CA ARG A 73 5.71 -6.10 1.14
C ARG A 73 5.78 -5.01 0.09
N TYR A 74 6.32 -5.33 -1.08
CA TYR A 74 6.33 -4.43 -2.22
C TYR A 74 4.92 -4.07 -2.69
N GLU A 75 4.04 -5.06 -2.88
CA GLU A 75 2.69 -4.79 -3.36
C GLU A 75 1.85 -3.94 -2.42
N VAL A 76 1.87 -4.32 -1.14
CA VAL A 76 0.92 -3.83 -0.14
C VAL A 76 1.43 -2.55 0.52
N ALA A 77 2.72 -2.47 0.80
CA ALA A 77 3.32 -1.35 1.52
C ALA A 77 4.26 -0.49 0.66
N LYS A 78 4.41 -0.81 -0.64
CA LYS A 78 5.34 -0.14 -1.57
C LYS A 78 6.79 -0.11 -1.05
N ILE A 79 7.15 -1.08 -0.22
CA ILE A 79 8.50 -1.22 0.33
C ILE A 79 9.38 -1.83 -0.75
N ILE A 80 10.43 -1.10 -1.15
CA ILE A 80 11.42 -1.57 -2.12
C ILE A 80 12.22 -2.73 -1.48
N PRO A 81 12.40 -3.86 -2.18
CA PRO A 81 13.20 -4.97 -1.66
C PRO A 81 14.66 -4.55 -1.44
N THR A 82 15.31 -5.09 -0.41
CA THR A 82 16.74 -4.84 -0.15
C THR A 82 17.61 -5.40 -1.28
N PRO A 83 18.87 -4.95 -1.45
CA PRO A 83 19.74 -5.45 -2.52
C PRO A 83 19.88 -6.98 -2.56
N GLN A 84 19.99 -7.63 -1.40
CA GLN A 84 20.02 -9.09 -1.29
C GLN A 84 18.70 -9.74 -1.75
N GLN A 85 17.56 -9.16 -1.39
CA GLN A 85 16.26 -9.61 -1.87
C GLN A 85 16.11 -9.40 -3.37
N GLN A 86 16.57 -8.28 -3.92
CA GLN A 86 16.57 -8.02 -5.35
C GLN A 86 17.42 -9.04 -6.10
N GLN A 87 18.58 -9.40 -5.57
CA GLN A 87 19.42 -10.46 -6.16
C GLN A 87 18.70 -11.81 -6.18
N LEU A 88 18.03 -12.18 -5.08
CA LEU A 88 17.17 -13.38 -5.03
C LEU A 88 16.03 -13.31 -6.06
N LEU A 89 15.34 -12.17 -6.14
CA LEU A 89 14.25 -11.95 -7.10
C LEU A 89 14.73 -12.05 -8.55
N ARG A 90 15.94 -11.58 -8.85
CA ARG A 90 16.58 -11.74 -10.18
C ARG A 90 16.92 -13.20 -10.45
N HIS A 91 17.53 -13.89 -9.48
CA HIS A 91 17.93 -15.29 -9.62
C HIS A 91 16.72 -16.21 -9.86
N TYR A 92 15.62 -15.98 -9.14
CA TYR A 92 14.37 -16.75 -9.28
C TYR A 92 13.36 -16.11 -10.24
N SER A 93 13.77 -15.15 -11.07
CA SER A 93 12.87 -14.37 -11.93
C SER A 93 11.98 -15.24 -12.82
N ARG A 94 12.54 -16.30 -13.43
CA ARG A 94 11.78 -17.25 -14.26
C ARG A 94 10.65 -17.93 -13.47
N PHE A 95 10.90 -18.35 -12.25
CA PHE A 95 9.91 -19.00 -11.38
C PHE A 95 8.84 -18.00 -10.93
N ILE A 96 9.25 -16.79 -10.57
CA ILE A 96 8.34 -15.71 -10.16
C ILE A 96 7.42 -15.32 -11.33
N CYS A 97 7.95 -15.22 -12.55
CA CYS A 97 7.15 -14.98 -13.76
C CYS A 97 6.16 -16.13 -14.02
N ARG A 98 6.62 -17.39 -13.90
CA ARG A 98 5.76 -18.57 -14.07
C ARG A 98 4.63 -18.63 -13.04
N ALA A 99 4.88 -18.17 -11.81
CA ALA A 99 3.89 -18.05 -10.76
C ALA A 99 2.95 -16.84 -10.94
N GLY A 100 3.16 -15.98 -11.95
CA GLY A 100 2.35 -14.77 -12.17
C GLY A 100 2.61 -13.65 -11.15
N LEU A 101 3.70 -13.72 -10.40
CA LEU A 101 4.00 -12.84 -9.27
C LEU A 101 4.95 -11.69 -9.61
N TRP A 102 5.38 -11.58 -10.87
CA TRP A 102 6.31 -10.53 -11.29
C TRP A 102 5.66 -9.15 -11.26
N ARG A 103 6.42 -8.13 -10.86
CA ARG A 103 6.02 -6.71 -10.92
C ARG A 103 7.14 -5.90 -11.57
N SER A 104 6.78 -5.05 -12.53
CA SER A 104 7.73 -4.29 -13.37
C SER A 104 8.66 -3.38 -12.56
N ASN A 105 8.16 -2.83 -11.45
CA ASN A 105 8.88 -1.88 -10.61
C ASN A 105 9.52 -2.53 -9.36
N LEU A 106 9.63 -3.86 -9.32
CA LEU A 106 10.11 -4.62 -8.16
C LEU A 106 11.64 -4.59 -8.00
N LEU A 107 12.36 -4.27 -9.07
CA LEU A 107 13.83 -4.22 -9.14
C LEU A 107 14.37 -2.83 -9.49
N ARG A 108 13.53 -1.80 -9.40
CA ARG A 108 13.92 -0.41 -9.63
C ARG A 108 14.75 0.13 -8.47
#